data_AF-A0A174CZ13-F1
#
_entry.id   AF-A0A174CZ13-F1
#
_cell.length_a   1.000
_cell.length_b   1.000
_cell.length_c   1.000
_cell.angle_alpha   90.00
_cell.angle_beta   90.00
_cell.angle_gamma   90.00
#
_symmetry.space_group_name_H-M   'P 1'
#
loop_
_entity.id
_entity.type
_entity.pdbx_description
1 polymer ?
#
loop_
_entity_poly.entity_id
_entity_poly.type
_entity_poly.pdbx_seq_one_letter_code
_entity_poly.pdbx_strand_id
1 'polypeptide(L)'
;MTYIENVFLCMASPLLIAALCMGKRQRKFFLFCFAGMGVCLLSAYINTFFAALYKADTFAATTEIAPVVEEVMKLLPLLFYLLIFEPKREQIKNTAVVIALSFATFENVCYLIQNGAGHFSFIFFRGIGTGAMHVICGAIVGGDLAYVWQRTWLKIAGTCGLLGAAITFHAIYNLLIAYGSVAQYIAYLLPVLILAAGKLIFRSSIQ
;
A
#
# COMPACT_ATOMS: atom_id res chain seq x y z
N MET A 1 -5.09 8.62 -21.43
CA MET A 1 -3.97 7.67 -21.44
C MET A 1 -2.86 8.23 -20.57
N THR A 2 -2.60 7.62 -19.43
CA THR A 2 -1.47 7.99 -18.57
C THR A 2 -0.36 7.02 -18.85
N TYR A 3 0.80 7.54 -19.24
CA TYR A 3 2.02 6.74 -19.38
C TYR A 3 2.58 6.46 -17.99
N ILE A 4 1.92 5.58 -17.23
CA ILE A 4 2.29 5.21 -15.86
C ILE A 4 3.73 4.69 -15.80
N GLU A 5 4.22 4.06 -16.87
CA GLU A 5 5.60 3.64 -17.09
C GLU A 5 6.55 4.84 -17.12
N ASN A 6 6.17 5.91 -17.81
CA ASN A 6 6.99 7.14 -17.86
C ASN A 6 7.05 7.79 -16.48
N VAL A 7 5.92 7.84 -15.75
CA VAL A 7 5.90 8.33 -14.37
C VAL A 7 6.82 7.48 -13.48
N PHE A 8 6.76 6.16 -13.63
CA PHE A 8 7.64 5.23 -12.92
C PHE A 8 9.11 5.52 -13.22
N LEU A 9 9.50 5.63 -14.49
CA LEU A 9 10.87 5.94 -14.88
C LEU A 9 11.34 7.30 -14.35
N CYS A 10 10.50 8.33 -14.41
CA CYS A 10 10.80 9.66 -13.90
C CYS A 10 11.00 9.68 -12.38
N MET A 11 10.26 8.87 -11.62
CA MET A 11 10.42 8.77 -10.17
C MET A 11 11.56 7.82 -9.77
N ALA A 12 11.68 6.68 -10.45
CA ALA A 12 12.65 5.65 -10.11
C ALA A 12 14.09 6.08 -10.44
N SER A 13 14.31 6.83 -11.52
CA SER A 13 15.66 7.25 -11.94
C SER A 13 16.41 8.10 -10.89
N PRO A 14 15.86 9.21 -10.34
CA PRO A 14 16.56 9.97 -9.29
C PRO A 14 16.70 9.17 -7.99
N LEU A 15 15.71 8.34 -7.65
CA LEU A 15 15.80 7.45 -6.49
C LEU A 15 16.90 6.39 -6.66
N LEU A 16 17.14 5.92 -7.89
CA LEU A 16 18.20 4.94 -8.19
C LEU A 16 19.57 5.60 -8.02
N ILE A 17 19.73 6.82 -8.53
CA ILE A 17 20.94 7.62 -8.29
C ILE A 17 21.16 7.81 -6.78
N ALA A 18 20.12 8.21 -6.04
CA ALA A 18 20.19 8.35 -4.59
C ALA A 18 20.59 7.03 -3.90
N ALA A 19 20.04 5.89 -4.33
CA ALA A 19 20.37 4.57 -3.80
C ALA A 19 21.85 4.19 -4.03
N LEU A 20 22.43 4.58 -5.17
CA LEU A 20 23.84 4.35 -5.49
C LEU A 20 24.77 5.21 -4.63
N CYS A 21 24.36 6.46 -4.33
CA CYS A 21 25.10 7.38 -3.46
C CYS A 21 24.99 7.04 -1.97
N MET A 22 24.01 6.24 -1.55
CA MET A 22 23.76 5.91 -0.15
C MET A 22 24.49 4.63 0.30
N GLY A 23 24.82 4.57 1.60
CA GLY A 23 25.52 3.43 2.19
C GLY A 23 24.74 2.10 2.11
N LYS A 24 25.45 0.96 2.20
CA LYS A 24 24.87 -0.40 2.07
C LYS A 24 23.63 -0.64 2.95
N ARG A 25 23.57 -0.03 4.13
CA ARG A 25 22.43 -0.15 5.06
C ARG A 25 21.13 0.43 4.48
N GLN A 26 21.21 1.52 3.71
CA GLN A 26 20.04 2.20 3.14
C GLN A 26 19.60 1.60 1.80
N ARG A 27 20.47 0.85 1.10
CA ARG A 27 20.12 0.21 -0.17
C ARG A 27 18.90 -0.74 -0.07
N LYS A 28 18.73 -1.40 1.08
CA LYS A 28 17.54 -2.24 1.33
C LYS A 28 16.25 -1.44 1.31
N PHE A 29 16.25 -0.24 1.91
CA PHE A 29 15.10 0.66 1.89
C PHE A 29 14.74 1.01 0.43
N PHE A 30 15.72 1.49 -0.35
CA PHE A 30 15.48 1.81 -1.76
C PHE A 30 14.97 0.62 -2.59
N LEU A 31 15.52 -0.58 -2.38
CA LEU A 31 15.06 -1.79 -3.06
C LEU A 31 13.57 -2.06 -2.80
N PHE A 32 13.14 -1.96 -1.54
CA PHE A 32 11.72 -2.11 -1.22
C PHE A 32 10.86 -0.93 -1.67
N CYS A 33 11.43 0.28 -1.77
CA CYS A 33 10.74 1.39 -2.42
C CYS A 33 10.47 1.12 -3.89
N PHE A 34 11.48 0.66 -4.64
CA PHE A 34 11.29 0.25 -6.04
C PHE A 34 10.30 -0.89 -6.18
N ALA A 35 10.35 -1.87 -5.27
CA ALA A 35 9.38 -2.96 -5.25
C ALA A 35 7.95 -2.42 -5.05
N GLY A 36 7.72 -1.52 -4.10
CA GLY A 36 6.42 -0.89 -3.85
C GLY A 36 5.89 -0.10 -5.05
N MET A 37 6.73 0.74 -5.67
CA MET A 37 6.34 1.47 -6.88
C MET A 37 6.09 0.52 -8.06
N GLY A 38 6.93 -0.51 -8.22
CA GLY A 38 6.84 -1.48 -9.31
C GLY A 38 5.60 -2.36 -9.20
N VAL A 39 5.24 -2.80 -8.00
CA VAL A 39 3.98 -3.55 -7.80
C VAL A 39 2.76 -2.65 -7.93
N CYS A 40 2.85 -1.34 -7.66
CA CYS A 40 1.77 -0.39 -7.98
C CYS A 40 1.56 -0.24 -9.49
N LEU A 41 2.64 -0.10 -10.25
CA LEU A 41 2.60 -0.11 -11.72
C LEU A 41 1.95 -1.40 -12.23
N LEU A 42 2.41 -2.56 -11.75
CA LEU A 42 1.89 -3.86 -12.19
C LEU A 42 0.42 -4.06 -11.77
N SER A 43 0.03 -3.63 -10.57
CA SER A 43 -1.37 -3.62 -10.11
C SER A 43 -2.27 -2.87 -11.08
N ALA A 44 -1.84 -1.73 -11.64
CA ALA A 44 -2.67 -0.97 -12.58
C ALA A 44 -3.06 -1.79 -13.83
N TYR A 45 -2.13 -2.59 -14.38
CA TYR A 45 -2.42 -3.49 -15.51
C TYR A 45 -3.30 -4.66 -15.09
N ILE A 46 -3.01 -5.28 -13.95
CA ILE A 46 -3.78 -6.43 -13.45
C ILE A 46 -5.22 -6.01 -13.12
N ASN A 47 -5.40 -4.84 -12.51
CA ASN A 47 -6.70 -4.22 -12.27
C ASN A 47 -7.47 -4.04 -13.58
N THR A 48 -6.83 -3.44 -14.59
CA THR A 48 -7.45 -3.24 -15.91
C THR A 48 -7.83 -4.56 -16.57
N PHE A 49 -6.95 -5.56 -16.48
CA PHE A 49 -7.20 -6.90 -17.00
C PHE A 49 -8.42 -7.55 -16.32
N PHE A 50 -8.48 -7.56 -14.99
CA PHE A 50 -9.61 -8.15 -14.28
C PHE A 50 -10.90 -7.35 -14.45
N ALA A 51 -10.83 -6.02 -14.50
CA ALA A 51 -12.00 -5.19 -14.78
C ALA A 51 -12.59 -5.52 -16.16
N ALA A 52 -11.74 -5.70 -17.18
CA ALA A 52 -12.18 -6.14 -18.51
C ALA A 52 -12.71 -7.58 -18.52
N LEU A 53 -12.01 -8.51 -17.85
CA LEU A 53 -12.38 -9.92 -17.78
C LEU A 53 -13.76 -10.12 -17.13
N TYR A 54 -14.00 -9.44 -16.01
CA TYR A 54 -15.26 -9.50 -15.27
C TYR A 54 -16.33 -8.53 -15.80
N LYS A 55 -16.00 -7.71 -16.82
CA LYS A 55 -16.87 -6.62 -17.31
C LYS A 55 -17.35 -5.71 -16.18
N ALA A 56 -16.46 -5.45 -15.22
CA ALA A 56 -16.75 -4.63 -14.06
C ALA A 56 -16.90 -3.16 -14.49
N ASP A 57 -17.88 -2.47 -13.89
CA ASP A 57 -17.97 -1.02 -14.01
C ASP A 57 -16.88 -0.33 -13.16
N THR A 58 -16.81 0.99 -13.26
CA THR A 58 -15.81 1.76 -12.51
C THR A 58 -15.97 1.62 -11.00
N PHE A 59 -17.20 1.41 -10.51
CA PHE A 59 -17.48 1.24 -9.09
C PHE A 59 -16.89 -0.08 -8.60
N ALA A 60 -17.31 -1.21 -9.17
CA ALA A 60 -16.84 -2.55 -8.79
C ALA A 60 -15.33 -2.71 -9.03
N ALA A 61 -14.79 -2.13 -10.11
CA ALA A 61 -13.34 -2.13 -10.34
C ALA A 61 -12.58 -1.43 -9.20
N THR A 62 -13.12 -0.35 -8.63
CA THR A 62 -12.45 0.45 -7.59
C THR A 62 -12.68 -0.10 -6.19
N THR A 63 -13.88 -0.60 -5.88
CA THR A 63 -14.26 -1.00 -4.52
C THR A 63 -14.06 -2.50 -4.25
N GLU A 64 -13.98 -3.32 -5.29
CA GLU A 64 -13.87 -4.78 -5.15
C GLU A 64 -12.58 -5.33 -5.76
N ILE A 65 -12.30 -5.03 -7.04
CA ILE A 65 -11.15 -5.60 -7.76
C ILE A 65 -9.83 -4.98 -7.26
N ALA A 66 -9.75 -3.64 -7.27
CA ALA A 66 -8.51 -2.94 -6.92
C ALA A 66 -7.99 -3.31 -5.51
N PRO A 67 -8.80 -3.31 -4.43
CA PRO A 67 -8.32 -3.71 -3.11
C PRO A 67 -7.69 -5.10 -3.09
N VAL A 68 -8.32 -6.07 -3.76
CA VAL A 68 -7.82 -7.45 -3.84
C VAL A 68 -6.47 -7.48 -4.55
N VAL A 69 -6.40 -6.95 -5.75
CA VAL A 69 -5.17 -6.95 -6.56
C VAL A 69 -4.06 -6.22 -5.84
N GLU A 70 -4.33 -5.02 -5.33
CA GLU A 70 -3.29 -4.19 -4.74
C GLU A 70 -2.69 -4.77 -3.48
N GLU A 71 -3.50 -5.31 -2.57
CA GLU A 71 -2.95 -5.95 -1.36
C GLU A 71 -2.22 -7.26 -1.68
N VAL A 72 -2.70 -8.05 -2.64
CA VAL A 72 -1.98 -9.23 -3.13
C VAL A 72 -0.62 -8.81 -3.72
N MET A 73 -0.61 -7.79 -4.56
CA MET A 73 0.59 -7.31 -5.24
C MET A 73 1.62 -6.73 -4.25
N LYS A 74 1.20 -6.07 -3.17
CA LYS A 74 2.10 -5.65 -2.08
C LYS A 74 2.66 -6.82 -1.28
N LEU A 75 1.88 -7.89 -1.11
CA LEU A 75 2.32 -9.07 -0.38
C LEU A 75 3.40 -9.86 -1.12
N LEU A 76 3.38 -9.91 -2.47
CA LEU A 76 4.36 -10.67 -3.26
C LEU A 76 5.84 -10.35 -2.96
N PRO A 77 6.32 -9.10 -3.02
CA PRO A 77 7.71 -8.77 -2.69
C PRO A 77 8.04 -9.05 -1.21
N LEU A 78 7.06 -8.96 -0.31
CA LEU A 78 7.24 -9.33 1.09
C LEU A 78 7.39 -10.85 1.26
N LEU A 79 6.57 -11.66 0.59
CA LEU A 79 6.70 -13.12 0.60
C LEU A 79 8.04 -13.57 0.02
N PHE A 80 8.48 -12.96 -1.08
CA PHE A 80 9.82 -13.21 -1.62
C PHE A 80 10.91 -12.91 -0.58
N TYR A 81 10.81 -11.75 0.10
CA TYR A 81 11.75 -11.39 1.15
C TYR A 81 11.78 -12.40 2.30
N LEU A 82 10.60 -12.86 2.73
CA LEU A 82 10.44 -13.85 3.79
C LEU A 82 11.01 -15.22 3.44
N LEU A 83 10.75 -15.70 2.21
CA LEU A 83 11.14 -17.03 1.76
C LEU A 83 12.64 -17.13 1.46
N ILE A 84 13.26 -16.05 1.01
CA ILE A 84 14.67 -16.08 0.57
C ILE A 84 15.63 -15.61 1.66
N PHE A 85 15.24 -14.65 2.50
CA PHE A 85 16.17 -13.97 3.41
C PHE A 85 15.91 -14.21 4.90
N GLU A 86 14.82 -14.90 5.25
CA GLU A 86 14.44 -15.23 6.64
C GLU A 86 14.65 -14.06 7.64
N PRO A 87 14.05 -12.89 7.38
CA PRO A 87 14.32 -11.68 8.15
C PRO A 87 13.80 -11.74 9.59
N LYS A 88 14.38 -10.92 10.46
CA LYS A 88 13.89 -10.74 11.84
C LYS A 88 12.51 -10.06 11.83
N ARG A 89 11.69 -10.29 12.86
CA ARG A 89 10.32 -9.75 12.98
C ARG A 89 10.21 -8.24 12.70
N GLU A 90 11.12 -7.44 13.28
CA GLU A 90 11.13 -5.99 13.07
C GLU A 90 11.36 -5.59 11.61
N GLN A 91 12.20 -6.35 10.89
CA GLN A 91 12.49 -6.11 9.49
C GLN A 91 11.29 -6.43 8.61
N ILE A 92 10.49 -7.44 8.94
CA ILE A 92 9.26 -7.81 8.20
C ILE A 92 8.28 -6.64 8.22
N LYS A 93 7.96 -6.14 9.41
CA LYS A 93 7.03 -5.01 9.59
C LYS A 93 7.52 -3.77 8.84
N ASN A 94 8.79 -3.40 9.02
CA ASN A 94 9.35 -2.21 8.38
C ASN A 94 9.36 -2.36 6.85
N THR A 95 9.70 -3.52 6.32
CA THR A 95 9.65 -3.79 4.88
C THR A 95 8.24 -3.67 4.32
N ALA A 96 7.23 -4.26 4.98
CA ALA A 96 5.84 -4.17 4.55
C ALA A 96 5.34 -2.71 4.50
N VAL A 97 5.68 -1.92 5.53
CA VAL A 97 5.33 -0.49 5.58
C VAL A 97 6.04 0.29 4.48
N VAL A 98 7.31 0.01 4.18
CA VAL A 98 8.05 0.69 3.09
C VAL A 98 7.45 0.37 1.73
N ILE A 99 7.09 -0.90 1.47
CA ILE A 99 6.41 -1.32 0.24
C ILE A 99 5.09 -0.57 0.10
N ALA A 100 4.25 -0.58 1.14
CA ALA A 100 2.94 0.06 1.12
C ALA A 100 3.03 1.58 0.97
N LEU A 101 3.97 2.24 1.67
CA LEU A 101 4.20 3.68 1.57
C LEU A 101 4.65 4.07 0.15
N SER A 102 5.55 3.30 -0.43
CA SER A 102 6.08 3.58 -1.78
C SER A 102 5.02 3.31 -2.85
N PHE A 103 4.21 2.27 -2.67
CA PHE A 103 3.02 2.00 -3.47
C PHE A 103 2.08 3.20 -3.47
N ALA A 104 1.66 3.63 -2.28
CA ALA A 104 0.71 4.74 -2.12
C ALA A 104 1.26 6.07 -2.65
N THR A 105 2.56 6.29 -2.46
CA THR A 105 3.23 7.49 -2.99
C THR A 105 3.17 7.52 -4.50
N PHE A 106 3.51 6.40 -5.16
CA PHE A 106 3.46 6.30 -6.62
C PHE A 106 2.04 6.42 -7.15
N GLU A 107 1.08 5.73 -6.52
CA GLU A 107 -0.35 5.82 -6.83
C GLU A 107 -0.84 7.27 -6.76
N ASN A 108 -0.51 7.99 -5.68
CA ASN A 108 -0.91 9.38 -5.50
C ASN A 108 -0.35 10.31 -6.58
N VAL A 109 0.91 10.10 -6.99
CA VAL A 109 1.50 10.86 -8.09
C VAL A 109 0.79 10.54 -9.41
N CYS A 110 0.52 9.27 -9.70
CA CYS A 110 -0.22 8.87 -10.90
C CYS A 110 -1.63 9.48 -10.93
N TYR A 111 -2.33 9.45 -9.80
CA TYR A 111 -3.64 10.05 -9.65
C TYR A 111 -3.60 11.57 -9.86
N LEU A 112 -2.60 12.26 -9.31
CA LEU A 112 -2.42 13.69 -9.50
C LEU A 112 -2.20 14.04 -10.98
N ILE A 113 -1.37 13.28 -11.68
CA ILE A 113 -1.10 13.49 -13.11
C ILE A 113 -2.35 13.23 -13.95
N GLN A 114 -3.18 12.25 -13.56
CA GLN A 114 -4.44 11.92 -14.23
C GLN A 114 -5.53 12.97 -14.06
N ASN A 115 -5.68 13.50 -12.84
CA ASN A 115 -6.82 14.33 -12.46
C ASN A 115 -6.47 15.83 -12.37
N GLY A 116 -5.20 16.18 -12.55
CA GLY A 116 -4.70 17.55 -12.44
C GLY A 116 -4.57 18.03 -11.00
N ALA A 117 -3.90 19.17 -10.82
CA ALA A 117 -3.61 19.77 -9.51
C ALA A 117 -4.56 20.92 -9.10
N GLY A 118 -5.64 21.15 -9.86
CA GLY A 118 -6.51 22.34 -9.72
C GLY A 118 -7.31 22.41 -8.42
N HIS A 119 -7.51 21.29 -7.73
CA HIS A 119 -8.25 21.21 -6.47
C HIS A 119 -7.35 20.72 -5.33
N PHE A 120 -6.44 21.60 -4.87
CA PHE A 120 -5.42 21.27 -3.87
C PHE A 120 -5.99 20.57 -2.62
N SER A 121 -7.02 21.14 -1.98
CA SER A 121 -7.57 20.58 -0.73
C SER A 121 -8.06 19.15 -0.91
N PHE A 122 -8.76 18.87 -2.01
CA PHE A 122 -9.24 17.52 -2.31
C PHE A 122 -8.09 16.53 -2.48
N ILE A 123 -7.10 16.89 -3.30
CA ILE A 123 -5.92 16.07 -3.59
C ILE A 123 -5.09 15.84 -2.31
N PHE A 124 -4.96 16.86 -1.48
CA PHE A 124 -4.22 16.80 -0.23
C PHE A 124 -4.86 15.82 0.76
N PHE A 125 -6.16 15.98 1.04
CA PHE A 125 -6.86 15.08 1.97
C PHE A 125 -6.94 13.65 1.44
N ARG A 126 -7.24 13.47 0.14
CA ARG A 126 -7.21 12.15 -0.51
C ARG A 126 -5.82 11.54 -0.41
N GLY A 127 -4.78 12.29 -0.75
CA GLY A 127 -3.40 11.80 -0.77
C GLY A 127 -2.95 11.31 0.61
N ILE A 128 -3.24 12.08 1.67
CA ILE A 128 -2.95 11.68 3.05
C ILE A 128 -3.81 10.49 3.49
N GLY A 129 -5.13 10.53 3.25
CA GLY A 129 -6.04 9.47 3.65
C GLY A 129 -5.70 8.14 2.99
N THR A 130 -5.45 8.15 1.68
CA THR A 130 -5.10 6.94 0.92
C THR A 130 -3.72 6.45 1.31
N GLY A 131 -2.75 7.36 1.50
CA GLY A 131 -1.44 7.02 2.03
C GLY A 131 -1.50 6.34 3.41
N ALA A 132 -2.29 6.90 4.32
CA ALA A 132 -2.50 6.33 5.66
C ALA A 132 -3.21 4.97 5.61
N MET A 133 -4.21 4.81 4.75
CA MET A 133 -4.90 3.54 4.53
C MET A 133 -3.92 2.45 4.09
N HIS A 134 -3.12 2.70 3.05
CA HIS A 134 -2.12 1.73 2.57
C HIS A 134 -1.10 1.39 3.65
N VAL A 135 -0.63 2.37 4.43
CA VAL A 135 0.30 2.13 5.55
C VAL A 135 -0.34 1.26 6.64
N ILE A 136 -1.63 1.44 6.95
CA ILE A 136 -2.37 0.56 7.85
C ILE A 136 -2.45 -0.86 7.28
N CYS A 137 -2.83 -1.02 6.01
CA CYS A 137 -2.84 -2.34 5.36
C CYS A 137 -1.48 -3.03 5.43
N GLY A 138 -0.40 -2.28 5.13
CA GLY A 138 0.97 -2.75 5.25
C GLY A 138 1.36 -3.11 6.69
N ALA A 139 0.82 -2.41 7.69
CA ALA A 139 1.03 -2.72 9.10
C ALA A 139 0.23 -3.95 9.57
N ILE A 140 -1.01 -4.14 9.11
CA ILE A 140 -1.84 -5.33 9.36
C ILE A 140 -1.11 -6.56 8.82
N VAL A 141 -0.69 -6.51 7.56
CA VAL A 141 0.05 -7.62 6.95
C VAL A 141 1.41 -7.74 7.64
N GLY A 142 2.28 -6.74 7.62
CA GLY A 142 3.65 -6.88 8.10
C GLY A 142 3.82 -7.14 9.60
N GLY A 143 2.97 -6.54 10.43
CA GLY A 143 3.04 -6.64 11.89
C GLY A 143 2.72 -8.05 12.38
N ASP A 144 1.59 -8.60 11.94
CA ASP A 144 1.12 -9.91 12.36
C ASP A 144 1.70 -11.05 11.51
N LEU A 145 2.09 -10.78 10.26
CA LEU A 145 2.78 -11.76 9.41
C LEU A 145 4.08 -12.23 10.07
N ALA A 146 4.79 -11.33 10.73
CA ALA A 146 5.99 -11.67 11.50
C ALA A 146 5.73 -12.70 12.61
N TYR A 147 4.52 -12.71 13.18
CA TYR A 147 4.10 -13.67 14.19
C TYR A 147 3.62 -14.99 13.58
N VAL A 148 2.72 -14.95 12.59
CA VAL A 148 2.16 -16.16 11.99
C VAL A 148 3.17 -16.92 11.14
N TRP A 149 4.15 -16.23 10.53
CA TRP A 149 5.17 -16.84 9.68
C TRP A 149 6.09 -17.82 10.42
N GLN A 150 6.30 -17.61 11.73
CA GLN A 150 7.11 -18.51 12.55
C GLN A 150 6.37 -19.78 12.98
N ARG A 151 5.04 -19.85 12.78
CA ARG A 151 4.21 -20.97 13.19
C ARG A 151 3.73 -21.70 11.95
N THR A 152 4.32 -22.85 11.64
CA THR A 152 4.02 -23.64 10.42
C THR A 152 2.54 -23.91 10.23
N TRP A 153 1.80 -24.19 11.32
CA TRP A 153 0.36 -24.43 11.28
C TRP A 153 -0.50 -23.18 11.01
N LEU A 154 0.00 -21.97 11.32
CA LEU A 154 -0.67 -20.70 11.03
C LEU A 154 -0.14 -20.03 9.77
N LYS A 155 1.01 -20.45 9.23
CA LYS A 155 1.69 -19.71 8.17
C LYS A 155 0.78 -19.42 6.99
N ILE A 156 0.06 -20.41 6.49
CA ILE A 156 -0.84 -20.25 5.34
C ILE A 156 -2.14 -19.56 5.78
N ALA A 157 -2.89 -20.17 6.69
CA ALA A 157 -4.20 -19.67 7.12
C ALA A 157 -4.13 -18.25 7.72
N GLY A 158 -3.11 -17.98 8.52
CA GLY A 158 -2.82 -16.67 9.09
C GLY A 158 -2.43 -15.64 8.04
N THR A 159 -1.59 -15.99 7.06
CA THR A 159 -1.27 -15.06 5.94
C THR A 159 -2.52 -14.74 5.14
N CYS A 160 -3.35 -15.74 4.81
CA CYS A 160 -4.62 -15.54 4.12
C CYS A 160 -5.58 -14.65 4.93
N GLY A 161 -5.69 -14.89 6.24
CA GLY A 161 -6.54 -14.09 7.13
C GLY A 161 -6.09 -12.62 7.22
N LEU A 162 -4.78 -12.38 7.33
CA LEU A 162 -4.22 -11.03 7.37
C LEU A 162 -4.38 -10.30 6.03
N LEU A 163 -4.16 -11.00 4.92
CA LEU A 163 -4.41 -10.46 3.59
C LEU A 163 -5.90 -10.12 3.42
N GLY A 164 -6.81 -11.01 3.82
CA GLY A 164 -8.25 -10.78 3.79
C GLY A 164 -8.68 -9.57 4.63
N ALA A 165 -8.08 -9.40 5.82
CA ALA A 165 -8.33 -8.23 6.67
C ALA A 165 -7.87 -6.93 6.00
N ALA A 166 -6.68 -6.91 5.40
CA ALA A 166 -6.17 -5.74 4.67
C ALA A 166 -7.04 -5.41 3.45
N ILE A 167 -7.41 -6.41 2.64
CA ILE A 167 -8.32 -6.25 1.49
C ILE A 167 -9.65 -5.67 1.95
N THR A 168 -10.24 -6.22 3.02
CA THR A 168 -11.54 -5.76 3.53
C THR A 168 -11.47 -4.31 4.00
N PHE A 169 -10.41 -3.94 4.74
CA PHE A 169 -10.21 -2.57 5.20
C PHE A 169 -10.06 -1.60 4.02
N HIS A 170 -9.25 -1.96 3.03
CA HIS A 170 -9.07 -1.17 1.80
C HIS A 170 -10.39 -1.05 1.02
N ALA A 171 -11.11 -2.14 0.81
CA ALA A 171 -12.40 -2.13 0.11
C ALA A 171 -13.43 -1.23 0.80
N ILE A 172 -13.55 -1.31 2.13
CA ILE A 172 -14.43 -0.42 2.90
C ILE A 172 -14.02 1.05 2.73
N TYR A 173 -12.72 1.34 2.78
CA TYR A 173 -12.22 2.70 2.55
C TYR A 173 -12.60 3.22 1.15
N ASN A 174 -12.39 2.42 0.09
CA ASN A 174 -12.76 2.81 -1.28
C ASN A 174 -14.28 2.95 -1.43
N LEU A 175 -15.07 2.08 -0.79
CA LEU A 175 -16.53 2.16 -0.79
C LEU A 175 -17.04 3.47 -0.17
N LEU A 176 -16.49 3.87 0.97
CA LEU A 176 -16.88 5.12 1.64
C LEU A 176 -16.50 6.35 0.81
N ILE A 177 -15.37 6.31 0.09
CA ILE A 177 -15.00 7.36 -0.86
C ILE A 177 -15.96 7.40 -2.04
N ALA A 178 -16.28 6.24 -2.62
CA ALA A 178 -17.16 6.13 -3.78
C ALA A 178 -18.59 6.57 -3.47
N TYR A 179 -19.06 6.36 -2.24
CA TYR A 179 -20.36 6.87 -1.77
C TYR A 179 -20.43 8.41 -1.78
N GLY A 180 -19.30 9.10 -1.57
CA GLY A 180 -19.22 10.56 -1.60
C GLY A 180 -19.78 11.25 -0.35
N SER A 181 -20.01 12.56 -0.44
CA SER A 181 -20.59 13.41 0.62
C SER A 181 -19.79 13.37 1.94
N VAL A 182 -20.48 13.35 3.09
CA VAL A 182 -19.85 13.31 4.42
C VAL A 182 -19.04 12.02 4.62
N ALA A 183 -19.49 10.89 4.08
CA ALA A 183 -18.82 9.61 4.22
C ALA A 183 -17.40 9.64 3.63
N GLN A 184 -17.22 10.32 2.50
CA GLN A 184 -15.93 10.49 1.84
C GLN A 184 -14.93 11.27 2.71
N TYR A 185 -15.37 12.34 3.38
CA TYR A 185 -14.50 13.09 4.29
C TYR A 185 -14.14 12.29 5.54
N ILE A 186 -15.09 11.53 6.08
CA ILE A 186 -14.83 10.58 7.18
C ILE A 186 -13.81 9.53 6.73
N ALA A 187 -13.94 9.00 5.52
CA ALA A 187 -13.01 8.03 4.96
C ALA A 187 -11.59 8.59 4.91
N TYR A 188 -11.38 9.82 4.43
CA TYR A 188 -10.04 10.42 4.40
C TYR A 188 -9.41 10.61 5.80
N LEU A 189 -10.22 10.90 6.81
CA LEU A 189 -9.74 11.14 8.17
C LEU A 189 -9.50 9.84 8.96
N LEU A 190 -10.32 8.82 8.77
CA LEU A 190 -10.34 7.62 9.60
C LEU A 190 -8.98 6.90 9.67
N PRO A 191 -8.28 6.60 8.55
CA PRO A 191 -6.95 5.99 8.59
C PRO A 191 -5.93 6.85 9.34
N VAL A 192 -5.99 8.18 9.18
CA VAL A 192 -5.08 9.10 9.85
C VAL A 192 -5.29 9.07 11.37
N LEU A 193 -6.55 9.06 11.80
CA LEU A 193 -6.92 8.96 13.21
C LEU A 193 -6.50 7.62 13.82
N ILE A 194 -6.66 6.51 13.09
CA ILE A 194 -6.21 5.18 13.53
C ILE A 194 -4.69 5.17 13.73
N LEU A 195 -3.91 5.70 12.79
CA LEU A 195 -2.45 5.78 12.93
C LEU A 195 -2.04 6.68 14.11
N ALA A 196 -2.71 7.82 14.30
CA ALA A 196 -2.44 8.73 15.40
C ALA A 196 -2.76 8.09 16.76
N ALA A 197 -3.93 7.47 16.89
CA ALA A 197 -4.36 6.77 18.10
C ALA A 197 -3.44 5.58 18.42
N GLY A 198 -3.10 4.76 17.43
CA GLY A 198 -2.17 3.65 17.59
C GLY A 198 -0.80 4.11 18.11
N LYS A 199 -0.27 5.23 17.58
CA LYS A 199 0.98 5.82 18.06
C LYS A 199 0.88 6.34 19.50
N LEU A 200 -0.25 6.93 19.88
CA LEU A 200 -0.47 7.42 21.25
C LEU A 200 -0.55 6.27 22.25
N ILE A 201 -1.32 5.22 21.95
CA ILE A 201 -1.47 4.03 22.81
C ILE A 201 -0.12 3.33 23.00
N PHE A 202 0.66 3.19 21.93
CA PHE A 202 1.98 2.55 22.02
C PHE A 202 2.97 3.37 22.83
N ARG A 203 2.88 4.70 22.79
CA ARG A 203 3.69 5.60 23.63
C ARG A 203 3.31 5.50 25.11
N SER A 204 2.02 5.46 25.43
CA SER A 204 1.54 5.34 26.81
C SER A 204 1.82 3.96 27.44
N SER A 205 2.03 2.92 26.63
CA SER A 205 2.38 1.57 27.11
C SER A 205 3.87 1.39 27.41
N ILE A 206 4.73 2.34 27.03
CA ILE A 206 6.19 2.31 27.22
C ILE A 206 6.62 3.27 28.35
N GLN A 207 5.72 4.12 28.83
CA GLN A 207 5.89 4.95 30.03
C GLN A 207 5.33 4.24 31.25
#